data_AF-A0A0V1I0Q0-F1
#
_entry.id   AF-A0A0V1I0Q0-F1
#
_cell.length_a   1.000
_cell.length_b   1.000
_cell.length_c   1.000
_cell.angle_alpha   90.00
_cell.angle_beta   90.00
_cell.angle_gamma   90.00
#
_symmetry.space_group_name_H-M   'P 1'
#
loop_
_entity.id
_entity.type
_entity.pdbx_description
1 polymer ?
#
loop_
_entity_poly.entity_id
_entity_poly.type
_entity_poly.pdbx_seq_one_letter_code
_entity_poly.pdbx_strand_id
1 'polypeptide(L)'
;LSRSFSNSMHTSSPCSTSWARFRRSCSNSRTVFACRFITMIPKKCAERNNKERLQPAMQSYSSTSLILRQILKLFVFSWLFSMSFVTVLEESQKAEIVINPDLSIAQYQFLLCHTEYDPKKKIEVKEKLMEAITKNEMGKYYEYVSKVLGIPVNKELMERLTKQNKEKLEKFEADIIDAEKSQGESEVRDAWLKKAEYLSQIGDRDASLKALSYTYDRTVGVGKQIDIIFHQIRIGFFYMNHTLIKEKFQEVHKLIEQGGDWDRKNRLKAYEGYYALAIRDFKKAASLLLDAVCTFTSYELITYETLVFYTVVAAMLGNRNELRDKVVNSAEIREQLYSQQDLRRYLHSLYECDYAGFFSCLADLETRMKFDRILAPHYTHYCRMMRAKAYQQLLSSYRSLTLSYMGEAFGVSPQFMDKELHYFISSGHLTCKIDRVRGVVETNQVNSRNVQYAALIRDGDVLLNRIQKLSRNRISKLKSTIKILLVWMDLHGGGTAVRLQCFSFYTGTHESCFTWYYSHSFSGAD
;
A
#
# COMPACT_ATOMS: atom_id res chain seq x y z
N LEU A 1 4.60 -39.30 -37.93
CA LEU A 1 3.75 -40.23 -38.71
C LEU A 1 2.44 -39.51 -38.94
N SER A 2 2.08 -38.90 -40.07
CA SER A 2 2.44 -38.94 -41.51
C SER A 2 2.00 -37.57 -42.09
N ARG A 3 2.85 -36.79 -42.77
CA ARG A 3 2.95 -36.66 -44.26
C ARG A 3 1.57 -36.70 -44.95
N SER A 4 1.15 -35.72 -45.76
CA SER A 4 1.78 -35.14 -46.97
C SER A 4 0.99 -33.88 -47.40
N PHE A 5 1.58 -32.73 -47.73
CA PHE A 5 2.27 -32.33 -48.99
C PHE A 5 1.42 -32.32 -50.27
N SER A 6 1.11 -31.11 -50.78
CA SER A 6 1.24 -30.64 -52.19
C SER A 6 0.56 -29.25 -52.33
N ASN A 7 1.30 -28.15 -52.47
CA ASN A 7 1.65 -27.44 -53.74
C ASN A 7 0.42 -27.12 -54.61
N SER A 8 0.22 -25.93 -55.21
CA SER A 8 1.01 -24.69 -55.35
C SER A 8 0.15 -23.65 -56.09
N MET A 9 0.33 -22.37 -55.77
CA MET A 9 0.26 -21.16 -56.63
C MET A 9 -0.82 -21.03 -57.73
N HIS A 10 -1.67 -20.00 -57.63
CA HIS A 10 -1.69 -18.87 -58.58
C HIS A 10 -2.64 -17.72 -58.15
N THR A 11 -2.02 -16.55 -57.94
CA THR A 11 -2.40 -15.18 -58.38
C THR A 11 -3.85 -14.63 -58.29
N SER A 12 -3.90 -13.45 -57.63
CA SER A 12 -4.66 -12.22 -57.94
C SER A 12 -6.18 -12.11 -57.68
N SER A 13 -6.48 -11.16 -56.80
CA SER A 13 -7.75 -10.44 -56.48
C SER A 13 -8.41 -9.75 -57.69
N PRO A 14 -9.68 -9.26 -57.65
CA PRO A 14 -10.05 -8.07 -56.84
C PRO A 14 -11.50 -8.00 -56.28
N CYS A 15 -11.66 -6.96 -55.47
CA CYS A 15 -12.77 -6.49 -54.63
C CYS A 15 -14.01 -5.93 -55.36
N SER A 16 -15.12 -5.89 -54.60
CA SER A 16 -16.27 -4.93 -54.57
C SER A 16 -17.61 -5.69 -54.67
N THR A 17 -18.60 -5.51 -53.79
CA THR A 17 -19.38 -4.29 -53.57
C THR A 17 -20.34 -4.55 -52.38
N SER A 18 -20.90 -3.49 -51.81
CA SER A 18 -22.11 -3.43 -50.97
C SER A 18 -21.85 -3.08 -49.50
N TRP A 19 -22.25 -1.88 -49.10
CA TRP A 19 -23.46 -1.69 -48.28
C TRP A 19 -23.67 -0.18 -48.05
N ALA A 20 -24.71 0.34 -48.70
CA ALA A 20 -25.34 1.61 -48.36
C ALA A 20 -26.56 1.31 -47.48
N ARG A 21 -26.84 2.22 -46.53
CA ARG A 21 -28.16 2.56 -45.92
C ARG A 21 -28.11 2.59 -44.39
N PHE A 22 -27.86 3.77 -43.82
CA PHE A 22 -28.70 4.36 -42.76
C PHE A 22 -28.40 5.85 -42.64
N ARG A 23 -29.43 6.69 -42.79
CA ARG A 23 -29.38 8.15 -42.83
C ARG A 23 -30.20 8.68 -41.64
N ARG A 24 -29.68 9.75 -41.01
CA ARG A 24 -30.38 10.87 -40.34
C ARG A 24 -30.93 10.67 -38.92
N SER A 25 -30.32 11.36 -37.96
CA SER A 25 -30.96 12.48 -37.26
C SER A 25 -29.90 13.38 -36.58
N CYS A 26 -30.26 14.63 -36.32
CA CYS A 26 -29.54 15.69 -35.58
C CYS A 26 -28.46 16.49 -36.34
N SER A 27 -28.95 17.57 -36.96
CA SER A 27 -28.25 18.80 -37.32
C SER A 27 -27.89 19.63 -36.09
N ASN A 28 -26.60 19.92 -35.86
CA ASN A 28 -26.02 21.27 -35.75
C ASN A 28 -24.62 21.23 -35.12
N SER A 29 -23.80 22.19 -35.57
CA SER A 29 -22.52 22.62 -35.01
C SER A 29 -21.23 21.94 -35.49
N ARG A 30 -20.52 22.73 -36.29
CA ARG A 30 -19.12 22.68 -36.73
C ARG A 30 -18.15 21.97 -35.77
N THR A 31 -17.66 20.78 -36.13
CA THR A 31 -16.31 20.25 -35.78
C THR A 31 -16.11 18.86 -36.39
N VAL A 32 -15.79 18.76 -37.70
CA VAL A 32 -15.29 17.50 -38.28
C VAL A 32 -14.31 17.85 -39.41
N PHE A 33 -13.04 18.09 -39.06
CA PHE A 33 -11.91 18.03 -40.01
C PHE A 33 -10.59 17.83 -39.24
N ALA A 34 -10.53 16.81 -38.39
CA ALA A 34 -9.27 16.42 -37.73
C ALA A 34 -9.34 14.97 -37.21
N CYS A 35 -9.60 13.99 -38.08
CA CYS A 35 -9.48 12.57 -37.72
C CYS A 35 -9.34 11.71 -38.98
N ARG A 36 -8.24 11.89 -39.72
CA ARG A 36 -7.84 10.96 -40.80
C ARG A 36 -6.40 11.18 -41.25
N PHE A 37 -5.44 11.17 -40.31
CA PHE A 37 -4.00 11.12 -40.62
C PHE A 37 -3.20 10.58 -39.42
N ILE A 38 -3.56 9.40 -38.90
CA ILE A 38 -2.70 8.68 -37.94
C ILE A 38 -2.77 7.20 -38.29
N THR A 39 -2.05 6.79 -39.33
CA THR A 39 -1.58 5.41 -39.52
C THR A 39 -0.48 5.42 -40.59
N MET A 40 0.79 5.59 -40.17
CA MET A 40 1.99 4.95 -40.75
C MET A 40 3.24 5.54 -40.10
N ILE A 41 3.82 4.83 -39.14
CA ILE A 41 5.23 4.99 -38.74
C ILE A 41 5.81 3.58 -38.58
N PRO A 42 6.76 3.14 -39.42
CA PRO A 42 7.60 1.99 -39.11
C PRO A 42 8.75 2.41 -38.20
N LYS A 43 8.98 1.60 -37.15
CA LYS A 43 10.16 1.63 -36.27
C LYS A 43 11.44 1.35 -37.08
N LYS A 44 12.47 2.20 -36.97
CA LYS A 44 13.89 1.79 -36.91
C LYS A 44 14.82 2.96 -36.57
N CYS A 45 15.80 2.65 -35.70
CA CYS A 45 17.01 3.40 -35.34
C CYS A 45 16.86 4.64 -34.46
N ALA A 46 16.80 4.42 -33.15
CA ALA A 46 17.33 5.36 -32.16
C ALA A 46 18.64 4.77 -31.62
N GLU A 47 19.78 5.34 -32.02
CA GLU A 47 21.00 5.35 -31.21
C GLU A 47 22.04 6.34 -31.75
N ARG A 48 22.70 7.03 -30.80
CA ARG A 48 23.93 7.82 -30.88
C ARG A 48 23.85 9.27 -31.37
N ASN A 49 23.85 10.15 -30.37
CA ASN A 49 24.83 11.23 -30.16
C ASN A 49 25.67 11.58 -31.39
N ASN A 50 25.40 12.75 -31.97
CA ASN A 50 26.41 13.64 -32.52
C ASN A 50 25.79 15.04 -32.71
N LYS A 51 25.84 15.85 -31.64
CA LYS A 51 25.83 17.31 -31.76
C LYS A 51 27.19 17.71 -32.34
N GLU A 52 27.34 17.62 -33.67
CA GLU A 52 28.41 18.23 -34.48
C GLU A 52 28.33 17.66 -35.89
N ARG A 53 27.33 18.09 -36.65
CA ARG A 53 27.22 18.05 -38.14
C ARG A 53 25.83 18.57 -38.55
N LEU A 54 25.55 19.83 -38.20
CA LEU A 54 24.36 20.56 -38.66
C LEU A 54 24.77 21.97 -39.11
N GLN A 55 25.83 22.06 -39.91
CA GLN A 55 26.26 23.26 -40.63
C GLN A 55 26.98 22.80 -41.92
N PRO A 56 26.32 22.03 -42.81
CA PRO A 56 25.83 22.64 -44.05
C PRO A 56 24.69 21.82 -44.70
N ALA A 57 23.43 22.15 -44.41
CA ALA A 57 22.28 21.65 -45.18
C ALA A 57 21.16 22.72 -45.29
N MET A 58 21.54 24.00 -45.23
CA MET A 58 20.65 25.15 -45.43
C MET A 58 21.05 25.96 -46.68
N GLN A 59 21.44 25.28 -47.76
CA GLN A 59 21.69 25.93 -49.06
C GLN A 59 21.16 25.05 -50.20
N SER A 60 19.85 24.82 -50.22
CA SER A 60 19.04 24.65 -51.43
C SER A 60 17.58 24.58 -51.00
N TYR A 61 16.67 25.01 -51.87
CA TYR A 61 15.23 25.24 -51.61
C TYR A 61 14.87 26.60 -51.00
N SER A 62 15.28 27.65 -51.72
CA SER A 62 14.41 28.79 -51.95
C SER A 62 13.12 28.33 -52.67
N SER A 63 12.00 28.90 -52.25
CA SER A 63 10.74 28.95 -53.03
C SER A 63 9.83 27.72 -52.95
N THR A 64 9.30 27.38 -51.78
CA THR A 64 7.92 26.83 -51.66
C THR A 64 7.27 27.13 -50.30
N SER A 65 6.31 28.05 -50.37
CA SER A 65 5.19 28.32 -49.46
C SER A 65 5.46 28.74 -48.01
N LEU A 66 5.22 30.03 -47.74
CA LEU A 66 4.97 30.62 -46.41
C LEU A 66 3.97 29.79 -45.59
N ILE A 67 3.03 29.12 -46.28
CA ILE A 67 1.96 28.28 -45.74
C ILE A 67 2.52 27.09 -44.96
N LEU A 68 3.58 26.41 -45.44
CA LEU A 68 4.15 25.25 -44.74
C LEU A 68 4.80 25.65 -43.41
N ARG A 69 5.44 26.82 -43.36
CA ARG A 69 6.01 27.38 -42.11
C ARG A 69 4.93 27.81 -41.13
N GLN A 70 3.81 28.34 -41.61
CA GLN A 70 2.65 28.68 -40.77
C GLN A 70 1.94 27.43 -40.22
N ILE A 71 1.80 26.38 -41.03
CA ILE A 71 1.24 25.09 -40.59
C ILE A 71 2.16 24.44 -39.56
N LEU A 72 3.48 24.45 -39.77
CA LEU A 72 4.44 23.91 -38.80
C LEU A 72 4.41 24.70 -37.48
N LYS A 73 4.32 26.03 -37.55
CA LYS A 73 4.15 26.89 -36.36
C LYS A 73 2.83 26.63 -35.65
N LEU A 74 1.72 26.45 -36.38
CA LEU A 74 0.42 26.09 -35.80
C LEU A 74 0.44 24.68 -35.19
N PHE A 75 1.17 23.73 -35.76
CA PHE A 75 1.35 22.39 -35.19
C PHE A 75 2.18 22.42 -33.92
N VAL A 76 3.29 23.17 -33.91
CA VAL A 76 4.12 23.36 -32.71
C VAL A 76 3.37 24.14 -31.64
N PHE A 77 2.58 25.16 -32.02
CA PHE A 77 1.76 25.92 -31.09
C PHE A 77 0.60 25.07 -30.55
N SER A 78 -0.06 24.26 -31.38
CA SER A 78 -1.09 23.30 -30.95
C SER A 78 -0.51 22.20 -30.06
N TRP A 79 0.70 21.73 -30.35
CA TRP A 79 1.39 20.74 -29.53
C TRP A 79 1.86 21.30 -28.18
N LEU A 80 2.42 22.51 -28.17
CA LEU A 80 2.76 23.24 -26.95
C LEU A 80 1.51 23.60 -26.14
N PHE A 81 0.44 24.04 -26.80
CA PHE A 81 -0.84 24.34 -26.14
C PHE A 81 -1.49 23.07 -25.59
N SER A 82 -1.37 21.93 -26.26
CA SER A 82 -1.82 20.63 -25.77
C SER A 82 -1.00 20.16 -24.55
N MET A 83 0.34 20.27 -24.57
CA MET A 83 1.16 19.96 -23.40
C MET A 83 0.91 20.89 -22.22
N SER A 84 0.75 22.19 -22.47
CA SER A 84 0.39 23.16 -21.44
C SER A 84 -1.04 22.94 -20.92
N PHE A 85 -1.97 22.48 -21.75
CA PHE A 85 -3.35 22.22 -21.33
C PHE A 85 -3.50 20.92 -20.54
N VAL A 86 -2.72 19.88 -20.88
CA VAL A 86 -2.67 18.62 -20.10
C VAL A 86 -2.07 18.86 -18.72
N THR A 87 -1.01 19.67 -18.62
CA THR A 87 -0.41 20.04 -17.32
C THR A 87 -1.34 20.92 -16.47
N VAL A 88 -2.07 21.86 -17.09
CA VAL A 88 -3.10 22.67 -16.42
C VAL A 88 -4.30 21.84 -15.96
N LEU A 89 -4.70 20.80 -16.70
CA LEU A 89 -5.75 19.87 -16.28
C LEU A 89 -5.30 19.00 -15.08
N GLU A 90 -4.06 18.55 -15.04
CA GLU A 90 -3.47 17.86 -13.89
C GLU A 90 -3.40 18.76 -12.64
N GLU A 91 -3.10 20.05 -12.81
CA GLU A 91 -3.14 21.03 -11.71
C GLU A 91 -4.57 21.35 -11.25
N SER A 92 -5.55 21.35 -12.16
CA SER A 92 -6.96 21.57 -11.81
C SER A 92 -7.58 20.45 -10.98
N GLN A 93 -7.15 19.19 -11.18
CA GLN A 93 -7.60 18.07 -10.36
C GLN A 93 -6.92 18.00 -8.99
N LYS A 94 -5.77 18.65 -8.81
CA LYS A 94 -5.12 18.82 -7.49
C LYS A 94 -5.85 19.82 -6.59
N ALA A 95 -6.76 20.63 -7.13
CA ALA A 95 -7.27 21.83 -6.49
C ALA A 95 -8.49 21.65 -5.55
N GLU A 96 -9.14 20.48 -5.49
CA GLU A 96 -10.39 20.32 -4.70
C GLU A 96 -10.30 19.46 -3.43
N ILE A 97 -9.16 18.87 -3.09
CA ILE A 97 -9.06 17.97 -1.93
C ILE A 97 -8.36 18.67 -0.76
N VAL A 98 -9.14 18.96 0.29
CA VAL A 98 -8.61 19.50 1.56
C VAL A 98 -7.73 18.45 2.25
N ILE A 99 -6.43 18.74 2.36
CA ILE A 99 -5.43 17.86 3.00
C ILE A 99 -5.49 18.06 4.52
N ASN A 100 -6.51 17.48 5.15
CA ASN A 100 -6.64 17.46 6.61
C ASN A 100 -6.87 16.00 7.07
N PRO A 101 -6.13 15.46 8.05
CA PRO A 101 -4.86 15.94 8.63
C PRO A 101 -3.65 15.70 7.71
N ASP A 102 -2.68 16.61 7.73
CA ASP A 102 -1.43 16.49 6.97
C ASP A 102 -0.48 15.45 7.62
N LEU A 103 -0.20 14.37 6.88
CA LEU A 103 0.69 13.28 7.30
C LEU A 103 2.16 13.69 7.32
N SER A 104 2.56 14.76 6.63
CA SER A 104 3.93 15.27 6.62
C SER A 104 4.37 15.73 8.03
N ILE A 105 3.42 16.25 8.81
CA ILE A 105 3.64 16.72 10.18
C ILE A 105 4.00 15.55 11.09
N ALA A 106 3.30 14.42 10.95
CA ALA A 106 3.62 13.19 11.67
C ALA A 106 5.00 12.62 11.28
N GLN A 107 5.41 12.81 10.03
CA GLN A 107 6.76 12.44 9.57
C GLN A 107 7.83 13.33 10.22
N TYR A 108 7.63 14.65 10.31
CA TYR A 108 8.56 15.54 11.01
C TYR A 108 8.70 15.19 12.50
N GLN A 109 7.58 14.89 13.17
CA GLN A 109 7.61 14.41 14.55
C GLN A 109 8.47 13.14 14.68
N PHE A 110 8.28 12.18 13.78
CA PHE A 110 9.05 10.93 13.78
C PHE A 110 10.56 11.18 13.62
N LEU A 111 10.95 12.04 12.69
CA LEU A 111 12.36 12.38 12.45
C LEU A 111 13.02 13.04 13.66
N LEU A 112 12.29 13.89 14.39
CA LEU A 112 12.80 14.54 15.60
C LEU A 112 12.96 13.56 16.76
N CYS A 113 12.11 12.54 16.86
CA CYS A 113 12.23 11.47 17.86
C CYS A 113 13.43 10.55 17.59
N HIS A 114 13.87 10.44 16.33
CA HIS A 114 14.90 9.49 15.95
C HIS A 114 16.29 9.93 16.42
N THR A 115 16.99 9.08 17.18
CA THR A 115 18.28 9.41 17.80
C THR A 115 19.39 9.60 16.78
N GLU A 116 19.47 8.72 15.78
CA GLU A 116 20.56 8.65 14.79
C GLU A 116 20.48 9.68 13.66
N TYR A 117 19.44 10.51 13.63
CA TYR A 117 19.28 11.51 12.58
C TYR A 117 20.21 12.72 12.78
N ASP A 118 20.75 13.25 11.67
CA ASP A 118 21.75 14.33 11.67
C ASP A 118 21.28 15.56 12.46
N PRO A 119 22.12 16.11 13.37
CA PRO A 119 21.72 17.23 14.23
C PRO A 119 21.42 18.51 13.44
N LYS A 120 22.10 18.74 12.30
CA LYS A 120 21.84 19.90 11.44
C LYS A 120 20.45 19.81 10.78
N LYS A 121 20.12 18.66 10.21
CA LYS A 121 18.81 18.43 9.58
C LYS A 121 17.67 18.41 10.61
N LYS A 122 17.93 17.99 11.86
CA LYS A 122 16.96 18.10 12.96
C LYS A 122 16.51 19.55 13.19
N ILE A 123 17.41 20.52 13.08
CA ILE A 123 17.08 21.95 13.27
C ILE A 123 16.12 22.39 12.15
N GLU A 124 16.45 22.10 10.89
CA GLU A 124 15.59 22.42 9.74
C GLU A 124 14.21 21.76 9.85
N VAL A 125 14.15 20.49 10.27
CA VAL A 125 12.88 19.77 10.47
C VAL A 125 12.07 20.38 11.62
N LYS A 126 12.74 20.82 12.69
CA LYS A 126 12.07 21.51 13.80
C LYS A 126 11.47 22.84 13.35
N GLU A 127 12.19 23.62 12.55
CA GLU A 127 11.67 24.88 11.99
C GLU A 127 10.43 24.63 11.12
N LYS A 128 10.50 23.65 10.21
CA LYS A 128 9.36 23.23 9.37
C LYS A 128 8.15 22.78 10.20
N LEU A 129 8.39 22.04 11.29
CA LEU A 129 7.34 21.61 12.20
C LEU A 129 6.70 22.81 12.92
N MET A 130 7.49 23.76 13.40
CA MET A 130 6.98 24.97 14.08
C MET A 130 6.20 25.87 13.11
N GLU A 131 6.66 26.00 11.87
CA GLU A 131 5.96 26.71 10.81
C GLU A 131 4.60 26.05 10.52
N ALA A 132 4.57 24.72 10.35
CA ALA A 132 3.34 23.97 10.14
C ALA A 132 2.35 24.10 11.32
N ILE A 133 2.84 24.07 12.55
CA ILE A 133 2.02 24.24 13.76
C ILE A 133 1.41 25.63 13.83
N THR A 134 2.18 26.66 13.46
CA THR A 134 1.71 28.05 13.44
C THR A 134 0.70 28.28 12.32
N LYS A 135 0.94 27.72 11.12
CA LYS A 135 0.06 27.85 9.96
C LYS A 135 -1.29 27.14 10.15
N ASN A 136 -1.28 25.98 10.80
CA ASN A 136 -2.48 25.17 11.03
C ASN A 136 -3.13 25.38 12.40
N GLU A 137 -2.60 26.30 13.21
CA GLU A 137 -3.09 26.61 14.55
C GLU A 137 -3.22 25.37 15.49
N MET A 138 -2.22 24.50 15.41
CA MET A 138 -2.19 23.18 16.06
C MET A 138 -1.88 23.24 17.56
N GLY A 139 -2.79 23.80 18.37
CA GLY A 139 -2.59 23.96 19.82
C GLY A 139 -2.48 22.63 20.58
N LYS A 140 -3.49 21.74 20.47
CA LYS A 140 -3.48 20.46 21.21
C LYS A 140 -2.39 19.51 20.72
N TYR A 141 -2.12 19.51 19.42
CA TYR A 141 -1.04 18.72 18.87
C TYR A 141 0.34 19.20 19.36
N TYR A 142 0.55 20.51 19.56
CA TYR A 142 1.81 21.01 20.14
C TYR A 142 2.03 20.52 21.58
N GLU A 143 0.98 20.43 22.41
CA GLU A 143 1.08 19.83 23.75
C GLU A 143 1.48 18.35 23.66
N TYR A 144 0.89 17.61 22.73
CA TYR A 144 1.23 16.21 22.49
C TYR A 144 2.69 16.05 22.04
N VAL A 145 3.12 16.84 21.06
CA VAL A 145 4.50 16.82 20.53
C VAL A 145 5.51 17.20 21.61
N SER A 146 5.22 18.21 22.43
CA SER A 146 6.09 18.61 23.53
C SER A 146 6.28 17.48 24.54
N LYS A 147 5.21 16.75 24.89
CA LYS A 147 5.30 15.57 25.76
C LYS A 147 6.16 14.47 25.14
N VAL A 148 6.02 14.23 23.85
CA VAL A 148 6.75 13.17 23.13
C VAL A 148 8.23 13.52 22.94
N LEU A 149 8.55 14.78 22.63
CA LEU A 149 9.92 15.22 22.36
C LEU A 149 10.67 15.71 23.62
N GLY A 150 9.98 15.96 24.73
CA GLY A 150 10.57 16.55 25.93
C GLY A 150 11.04 18.00 25.77
N ILE A 151 10.54 18.71 24.76
CA ILE A 151 10.87 20.13 24.49
C ILE A 151 9.98 21.02 25.36
N PRO A 152 10.50 22.04 26.07
CA PRO A 152 9.69 22.94 26.86
C PRO A 152 8.68 23.71 26.00
N VAL A 153 7.43 23.77 26.47
CA VAL A 153 6.31 24.45 25.82
C VAL A 153 6.51 25.97 25.90
N ASN A 154 6.47 26.65 24.76
CA ASN A 154 6.37 28.11 24.73
C ASN A 154 4.96 28.53 25.17
N LYS A 155 4.82 29.05 26.39
CA LYS A 155 3.52 29.39 27.00
C LYS A 155 2.76 30.48 26.22
N GLU A 156 3.46 31.50 25.73
CA GLU A 156 2.86 32.60 24.96
C GLU A 156 2.24 32.12 23.64
N LEU A 157 2.92 31.21 22.94
CA LEU A 157 2.41 30.64 21.69
C LEU A 157 1.17 29.78 21.96
N MET A 158 1.18 29.02 23.06
CA MET A 158 0.04 28.19 23.46
C MET A 158 -1.19 29.00 23.85
N GLU A 159 -1.04 30.08 24.62
CA GLU A 159 -2.16 30.95 24.98
C GLU A 159 -2.76 31.62 23.73
N ARG A 160 -1.92 32.06 22.80
CA ARG A 160 -2.38 32.60 21.51
C ARG A 160 -3.19 31.58 20.70
N LEU A 161 -2.66 30.36 20.56
CA LEU A 161 -3.30 29.29 19.80
C LEU A 161 -4.60 28.82 20.45
N THR A 162 -4.62 28.65 21.78
CA THR A 162 -5.84 28.24 22.49
C THR A 162 -6.94 29.29 22.41
N LYS A 163 -6.59 30.59 22.42
CA LYS A 163 -7.55 31.68 22.21
C LYS A 163 -8.13 31.65 20.79
N GLN A 164 -7.28 31.57 19.76
CA GLN A 164 -7.72 31.48 18.36
C GLN A 164 -8.60 30.25 18.10
N ASN A 165 -8.26 29.11 18.71
CA ASN A 165 -9.02 27.88 18.57
C ASN A 165 -10.41 27.98 19.22
N LYS A 166 -10.53 28.64 20.37
CA LYS A 166 -11.84 28.89 21.01
C LYS A 166 -12.70 29.80 20.14
N GLU A 167 -12.16 30.91 19.66
CA GLU A 167 -12.89 31.86 18.79
C GLU A 167 -13.40 31.18 17.50
N LYS A 168 -12.61 30.28 16.90
CA LYS A 168 -13.04 29.53 15.70
C LYS A 168 -14.07 28.45 16.03
N LEU A 169 -13.92 27.72 17.14
CA LEU A 169 -14.90 26.72 17.56
C LEU A 169 -16.27 27.35 17.87
N GLU A 170 -16.29 28.52 18.51
CA GLU A 170 -17.52 29.28 18.76
C GLU A 170 -18.21 29.70 17.47
N LYS A 171 -17.45 30.13 16.44
CA LYS A 171 -18.00 30.43 15.11
C LYS A 171 -18.65 29.21 14.47
N PHE A 172 -17.98 28.06 14.48
CA PHE A 172 -18.55 26.83 13.92
C PHE A 172 -19.77 26.35 14.71
N GLU A 173 -19.82 26.57 16.02
CA GLU A 173 -20.99 26.25 16.84
C GLU A 173 -22.18 27.18 16.53
N ALA A 174 -21.92 28.48 16.33
CA ALA A 174 -22.94 29.40 15.85
C ALA A 174 -23.46 28.99 14.47
N ASP A 175 -22.57 28.66 13.52
CA ASP A 175 -22.94 28.19 12.18
C ASP A 175 -23.81 26.91 12.23
N ILE A 176 -23.51 25.98 13.14
CA ILE A 176 -24.32 24.77 13.35
C ILE A 176 -25.71 25.14 13.88
N ILE A 177 -25.79 26.02 14.88
CA ILE A 177 -27.06 26.45 15.47
C ILE A 177 -27.92 27.18 14.42
N ASP A 178 -27.31 28.01 13.58
CA ASP A 178 -28.00 28.76 12.54
C ASP A 178 -28.48 27.84 11.42
N ALA A 179 -27.67 26.84 11.03
CA ALA A 179 -28.06 25.80 10.09
C ALA A 179 -29.21 24.94 10.64
N GLU A 180 -29.19 24.57 11.92
CA GLU A 180 -30.24 23.77 12.56
C GLU A 180 -31.56 24.56 12.69
N LYS A 181 -31.50 25.88 12.87
CA LYS A 181 -32.70 26.73 12.96
C LYS A 181 -33.29 27.13 11.62
N SER A 182 -32.45 27.30 10.59
CA SER A 182 -32.85 27.99 9.35
C SER A 182 -32.74 27.14 8.09
N GLN A 183 -31.96 26.06 8.09
CA GLN A 183 -31.60 25.30 6.90
C GLN A 183 -31.99 23.82 7.00
N GLY A 184 -31.69 23.04 5.95
CA GLY A 184 -32.00 21.62 5.90
C GLY A 184 -30.91 20.73 6.51
N GLU A 185 -31.19 19.42 6.56
CA GLU A 185 -30.26 18.42 7.10
C GLU A 185 -28.93 18.37 6.34
N SER A 186 -28.91 18.72 5.04
CA SER A 186 -27.68 18.73 4.23
C SER A 186 -26.72 19.83 4.64
N GLU A 187 -27.22 21.03 4.94
CA GLU A 187 -26.37 22.14 5.39
C GLU A 187 -25.88 21.92 6.81
N VAL A 188 -26.73 21.37 7.69
CA VAL A 188 -26.34 20.96 9.03
C VAL A 188 -25.19 19.95 8.97
N ARG A 189 -25.26 18.96 8.09
CA ARG A 189 -24.15 18.02 7.85
C ARG A 189 -22.87 18.76 7.44
N ASP A 190 -22.95 19.68 6.49
CA ASP A 190 -21.77 20.37 5.96
C ASP A 190 -21.14 21.30 7.03
N ALA A 191 -21.93 21.91 7.90
CA ALA A 191 -21.44 22.64 9.06
C ALA A 191 -20.69 21.74 10.05
N TRP A 192 -21.25 20.56 10.36
CA TRP A 192 -20.59 19.56 11.20
C TRP A 192 -19.31 19.00 10.56
N LEU A 193 -19.28 18.83 9.23
CA LEU A 193 -18.10 18.38 8.50
C LEU A 193 -16.96 19.41 8.60
N LYS A 194 -17.27 20.70 8.41
CA LYS A 194 -16.28 21.79 8.59
C LYS A 194 -15.73 21.82 10.01
N LYS A 195 -16.59 21.64 11.03
CA LYS A 195 -16.16 21.52 12.43
C LYS A 195 -15.23 20.31 12.62
N ALA A 196 -15.57 19.17 12.05
CA ALA A 196 -14.76 17.95 12.15
C ALA A 196 -13.39 18.12 11.46
N GLU A 197 -13.34 18.70 10.26
CA GLU A 197 -12.11 18.99 9.54
C GLU A 197 -11.19 19.93 10.32
N TYR A 198 -11.77 20.97 10.95
CA TYR A 198 -11.00 21.88 11.80
C TYR A 198 -10.47 21.20 13.07
N LEU A 199 -11.28 20.35 13.72
CA LEU A 199 -10.83 19.56 14.87
C LEU A 199 -9.68 18.59 14.50
N SER A 200 -9.74 18.00 13.30
CA SER A 200 -8.66 17.19 12.74
C SER A 200 -7.42 18.02 12.45
N GLN A 201 -7.56 19.25 11.98
CA GLN A 201 -6.46 20.18 11.75
C GLN A 201 -5.78 20.59 13.07
N ILE A 202 -6.53 20.81 14.16
CA ILE A 202 -5.95 21.07 15.49
C ILE A 202 -5.20 19.85 16.05
N GLY A 203 -5.56 18.65 15.57
CA GLY A 203 -5.06 17.37 16.04
C GLY A 203 -5.81 16.82 17.24
N ASP A 204 -7.06 17.22 17.50
CA ASP A 204 -7.86 16.61 18.56
C ASP A 204 -8.47 15.28 18.08
N ARG A 205 -7.87 14.16 18.48
CA ARG A 205 -8.29 12.83 18.04
C ARG A 205 -9.73 12.50 18.44
N ASP A 206 -10.05 12.63 19.73
CA ASP A 206 -11.29 12.07 20.28
C ASP A 206 -12.50 12.97 19.96
N ALA A 207 -12.30 14.29 19.98
CA ALA A 207 -13.36 15.22 19.56
C ALA A 207 -13.64 15.12 18.06
N SER A 208 -12.59 14.98 17.23
CA SER A 208 -12.76 14.81 15.79
C SER A 208 -13.51 13.51 15.45
N LEU A 209 -13.14 12.38 16.05
CA LEU A 209 -13.83 11.11 15.82
C LEU A 209 -15.32 11.18 16.18
N LYS A 210 -15.68 11.84 17.29
CA LYS A 210 -17.08 12.07 17.66
C LYS A 210 -17.82 12.91 16.62
N ALA A 211 -17.24 14.04 16.22
CA ALA A 211 -17.85 14.91 15.20
C ALA A 211 -18.05 14.17 13.88
N LEU A 212 -17.08 13.34 13.46
CA LEU A 212 -17.18 12.52 12.25
C LEU A 212 -18.27 11.45 12.35
N SER A 213 -18.41 10.79 13.50
CA SER A 213 -19.51 9.86 13.74
C SER A 213 -20.87 10.55 13.63
N TYR A 214 -21.03 11.75 14.23
CA TYR A 214 -22.26 12.52 14.08
C TYR A 214 -22.54 12.93 12.63
N THR A 215 -21.50 13.31 11.87
CA THR A 215 -21.68 13.60 10.44
C THR A 215 -22.08 12.35 9.67
N TYR A 216 -21.47 11.19 9.95
CA TYR A 216 -21.76 9.93 9.28
C TYR A 216 -23.23 9.55 9.40
N ASP A 217 -23.80 9.63 10.61
CA ASP A 217 -25.21 9.31 10.85
C ASP A 217 -26.18 10.21 10.09
N ARG A 218 -25.81 11.48 9.87
CA ARG A 218 -26.61 12.47 9.11
C ARG A 218 -26.31 12.44 7.60
N THR A 219 -25.32 11.68 7.14
CA THR A 219 -24.97 11.65 5.72
C THR A 219 -25.85 10.71 4.92
N VAL A 220 -26.52 11.29 3.92
CA VAL A 220 -27.22 10.54 2.88
C VAL A 220 -26.28 10.36 1.68
N GLY A 221 -26.11 9.11 1.24
CA GLY A 221 -25.30 8.75 0.07
C GLY A 221 -23.99 8.04 0.43
N VAL A 222 -23.79 6.86 -0.15
CA VAL A 222 -22.66 5.96 0.12
C VAL A 222 -21.30 6.62 -0.19
N GLY A 223 -21.23 7.45 -1.24
CA GLY A 223 -19.99 8.13 -1.64
C GLY A 223 -19.45 9.07 -0.55
N LYS A 224 -20.31 9.91 0.03
CA LYS A 224 -19.93 10.84 1.11
C LYS A 224 -19.61 10.11 2.42
N GLN A 225 -20.34 9.02 2.71
CA GLN A 225 -20.06 8.14 3.85
C GLN A 225 -18.64 7.54 3.77
N ILE A 226 -18.24 7.08 2.58
CA ILE A 226 -16.89 6.55 2.35
C ILE A 226 -15.83 7.63 2.60
N ASP A 227 -16.04 8.86 2.13
CA ASP A 227 -15.07 9.95 2.32
C ASP A 227 -14.89 10.32 3.80
N ILE A 228 -15.96 10.27 4.60
CA ILE A 228 -15.89 10.49 6.06
C ILE A 228 -15.08 9.38 6.74
N ILE A 229 -15.29 8.11 6.35
CA ILE A 229 -14.52 7.02 6.92
C ILE A 229 -13.05 7.11 6.49
N PHE A 230 -12.74 7.52 5.25
CA PHE A 230 -11.36 7.82 4.85
C PHE A 230 -10.74 8.93 5.72
N HIS A 231 -11.50 9.94 6.13
CA HIS A 231 -11.03 10.94 7.09
C HIS A 231 -10.71 10.34 8.46
N GLN A 232 -11.55 9.44 8.98
CA GLN A 232 -11.27 8.70 10.21
C GLN A 232 -10.01 7.82 10.10
N ILE A 233 -9.79 7.16 8.95
CA ILE A 233 -8.60 6.37 8.68
C ILE A 233 -7.34 7.25 8.64
N ARG A 234 -7.41 8.45 8.05
CA ARG A 234 -6.30 9.42 8.04
C ARG A 234 -5.88 9.83 9.46
N ILE A 235 -6.85 10.11 10.34
CA ILE A 235 -6.58 10.37 11.77
C ILE A 235 -5.94 9.14 12.42
N GLY A 236 -6.43 7.94 12.09
CA GLY A 236 -5.83 6.68 12.51
C GLY A 236 -4.37 6.54 12.10
N PHE A 237 -4.02 6.90 10.85
CA PHE A 237 -2.64 6.90 10.36
C PHE A 237 -1.79 7.96 11.05
N PHE A 238 -2.30 9.15 11.31
CA PHE A 238 -1.55 10.21 11.98
C PHE A 238 -1.03 9.74 13.36
N TYR A 239 -1.89 9.09 14.15
CA TYR A 239 -1.56 8.53 15.46
C TYR A 239 -1.06 7.07 15.45
N MET A 240 -0.98 6.43 14.28
CA MET A 240 -0.62 5.02 14.11
C MET A 240 -1.45 4.05 14.98
N ASN A 241 -2.75 4.28 15.11
CA ASN A 241 -3.64 3.37 15.83
C ASN A 241 -4.14 2.22 14.94
N HIS A 242 -3.51 1.05 15.08
CA HIS A 242 -3.80 -0.11 14.23
C HIS A 242 -5.20 -0.73 14.45
N THR A 243 -5.83 -0.59 15.62
CA THR A 243 -7.16 -1.20 15.88
C THR A 243 -8.25 -0.44 15.14
N LEU A 244 -8.27 0.88 15.32
CA LEU A 244 -9.21 1.78 14.66
C LEU A 244 -9.15 1.64 13.15
N ILE A 245 -7.94 1.60 12.58
CA ILE A 245 -7.76 1.46 11.12
C ILE A 245 -8.39 0.17 10.59
N LYS A 246 -8.22 -0.96 11.29
CA LYS A 246 -8.80 -2.26 10.86
C LYS A 246 -10.32 -2.26 10.89
N GLU A 247 -10.91 -1.70 11.94
CA GLU A 247 -12.37 -1.59 12.08
C GLU A 247 -12.95 -0.73 10.95
N LYS A 248 -12.33 0.43 10.69
CA LYS A 248 -12.76 1.32 9.62
C LYS A 248 -12.57 0.74 8.22
N PHE A 249 -11.51 -0.03 7.96
CA PHE A 249 -11.40 -0.75 6.68
C PHE A 249 -12.54 -1.75 6.47
N GLN A 250 -12.95 -2.49 7.51
CA GLN A 250 -14.09 -3.42 7.40
C GLN A 250 -15.40 -2.69 7.12
N GLU A 251 -15.61 -1.51 7.69
CA GLU A 251 -16.78 -0.66 7.38
C GLU A 251 -16.75 -0.19 5.91
N VAL A 252 -15.62 0.29 5.41
CA VAL A 252 -15.48 0.73 4.01
C VAL A 252 -15.71 -0.41 3.03
N HIS A 253 -15.20 -1.62 3.30
CA HIS A 253 -15.45 -2.78 2.45
C HIS A 253 -16.94 -3.05 2.28
N LYS A 254 -17.72 -3.02 3.38
CA LYS A 254 -19.18 -3.23 3.33
C LYS A 254 -19.88 -2.18 2.47
N LEU A 255 -19.49 -0.92 2.58
CA LEU A 255 -20.09 0.18 1.80
C LEU A 255 -19.73 0.07 0.31
N ILE A 256 -18.51 -0.34 -0.02
CA ILE A 256 -18.08 -0.51 -1.40
C ILE A 256 -18.79 -1.68 -2.10
N GLU A 257 -19.11 -2.74 -1.36
CA GLU A 257 -19.92 -3.86 -1.85
C GLU A 257 -21.36 -3.45 -2.18
N GLN A 258 -21.94 -2.54 -1.37
CA GLN A 258 -23.31 -2.02 -1.58
C GLN A 258 -23.42 -1.10 -2.81
N GLY A 259 -22.31 -0.49 -3.22
CA GLY A 259 -22.27 0.39 -4.37
C GLY A 259 -21.24 1.49 -4.16
N GLY A 260 -20.05 1.27 -4.70
CA GLY A 260 -18.96 2.25 -4.66
C GLY A 260 -18.54 2.67 -6.06
N ASP A 261 -18.33 3.98 -6.22
CA ASP A 261 -17.69 4.55 -7.39
C ASP A 261 -16.32 3.92 -7.62
N TRP A 262 -15.92 3.80 -8.89
CA TRP A 262 -14.64 3.20 -9.24
C TRP A 262 -13.44 3.98 -8.66
N ASP A 263 -13.51 5.31 -8.59
CA ASP A 263 -12.44 6.15 -7.98
C ASP A 263 -12.25 5.82 -6.48
N ARG A 264 -13.34 5.75 -5.70
CA ARG A 264 -13.31 5.42 -4.27
C ARG A 264 -12.74 4.01 -4.01
N LYS A 265 -13.02 3.06 -4.92
CA LYS A 265 -12.38 1.72 -4.88
C LYS A 265 -10.88 1.81 -5.08
N ASN A 266 -10.42 2.66 -6.00
CA ASN A 266 -8.99 2.83 -6.22
C ASN A 266 -8.29 3.50 -5.03
N ARG A 267 -8.92 4.53 -4.45
CA ARG A 267 -8.44 5.14 -3.20
C ARG A 267 -8.31 4.11 -2.10
N LEU A 268 -9.34 3.27 -1.88
CA LEU A 268 -9.24 2.19 -0.90
C LEU A 268 -8.00 1.29 -1.11
N LYS A 269 -7.68 0.91 -2.35
CA LYS A 269 -6.46 0.12 -2.64
C LYS A 269 -5.19 0.83 -2.20
N ALA A 270 -5.08 2.13 -2.42
CA ALA A 270 -3.94 2.93 -1.96
C ALA A 270 -3.85 2.98 -0.43
N TYR A 271 -4.98 3.23 0.26
CA TYR A 271 -5.06 3.24 1.72
C TYR A 271 -4.69 1.87 2.32
N GLU A 272 -5.24 0.79 1.80
CA GLU A 272 -4.92 -0.57 2.24
C GLU A 272 -3.48 -0.97 1.93
N GLY A 273 -2.97 -0.61 0.75
CA GLY A 273 -1.59 -0.86 0.36
C GLY A 273 -0.61 -0.16 1.30
N TYR A 274 -0.89 1.10 1.64
CA TYR A 274 -0.10 1.87 2.62
C TYR A 274 -0.16 1.23 4.02
N TYR A 275 -1.33 0.77 4.46
CA TYR A 275 -1.47 0.08 5.74
C TYR A 275 -0.79 -1.30 5.77
N ALA A 276 -0.81 -2.03 4.66
CA ALA A 276 -0.18 -3.34 4.56
C ALA A 276 1.35 -3.25 4.74
N LEU A 277 1.97 -2.16 4.27
CA LEU A 277 3.38 -1.86 4.56
C LEU A 277 3.62 -1.69 6.06
N ALA A 278 2.72 -1.01 6.77
CA ALA A 278 2.82 -0.81 8.22
C ALA A 278 2.70 -2.13 9.02
N ILE A 279 1.98 -3.14 8.51
CA ILE A 279 1.84 -4.47 9.17
C ILE A 279 2.88 -5.48 8.66
N ARG A 280 3.84 -5.08 7.80
CA ARG A 280 4.87 -5.95 7.20
C ARG A 280 4.33 -6.96 6.17
N ASP A 281 3.13 -6.77 5.65
CA ASP A 281 2.59 -7.62 4.57
C ASP A 281 2.92 -7.03 3.20
N PHE A 282 4.17 -7.24 2.76
CA PHE A 282 4.67 -6.73 1.49
C PHE A 282 4.02 -7.40 0.26
N LYS A 283 3.50 -8.63 0.40
CA LYS A 283 2.86 -9.34 -0.72
C LYS A 283 1.53 -8.69 -1.05
N LYS A 284 0.68 -8.48 -0.04
CA LYS A 284 -0.59 -7.77 -0.21
C LYS A 284 -0.36 -6.32 -0.65
N ALA A 285 0.63 -5.64 -0.04
CA ALA A 285 0.99 -4.27 -0.42
C ALA A 285 1.39 -4.17 -1.89
N ALA A 286 2.27 -5.06 -2.38
CA ALA A 286 2.72 -5.03 -3.78
C ALA A 286 1.55 -5.17 -4.76
N SER A 287 0.62 -6.11 -4.53
CA SER A 287 -0.53 -6.29 -5.42
C SER A 287 -1.45 -5.07 -5.46
N LEU A 288 -1.74 -4.47 -4.31
CA LEU A 288 -2.68 -3.36 -4.22
C LEU A 288 -2.06 -2.05 -4.73
N LEU A 289 -0.79 -1.81 -4.42
CA LEU A 289 -0.09 -0.60 -4.83
C LEU A 289 0.20 -0.61 -6.33
N LEU A 290 0.58 -1.75 -6.93
CA LEU A 290 0.79 -1.85 -8.37
C LEU A 290 -0.49 -1.52 -9.16
N ASP A 291 -1.64 -1.99 -8.69
CA ASP A 291 -2.94 -1.63 -9.28
C ASP A 291 -3.27 -0.15 -9.14
N ALA A 292 -2.83 0.50 -8.06
CA ALA A 292 -3.15 1.88 -7.73
C ALA A 292 -2.25 2.91 -8.45
N VAL A 293 -1.05 2.52 -8.91
CA VAL A 293 -0.11 3.43 -9.57
C VAL A 293 -0.68 4.04 -10.86
N CYS A 294 -1.45 3.27 -11.64
CA CYS A 294 -1.99 3.73 -12.92
C CYS A 294 -3.04 4.84 -12.80
N THR A 295 -3.72 4.91 -11.68
CA THR A 295 -4.97 5.67 -11.53
C THR A 295 -4.98 6.45 -10.23
N PHE A 296 -3.80 6.85 -9.76
CA PHE A 296 -3.62 7.44 -8.44
C PHE A 296 -4.27 8.82 -8.32
N THR A 297 -5.22 8.94 -7.40
CA THR A 297 -5.92 10.20 -7.08
C THR A 297 -5.79 10.59 -5.59
N SER A 298 -5.13 9.78 -4.77
CA SER A 298 -5.08 9.94 -3.29
C SER A 298 -3.93 10.84 -2.81
N TYR A 299 -3.85 12.07 -3.31
CA TYR A 299 -2.84 13.06 -2.88
C TYR A 299 -2.99 13.49 -1.42
N GLU A 300 -4.14 13.19 -0.80
CA GLU A 300 -4.41 13.35 0.62
C GLU A 300 -3.57 12.44 1.54
N LEU A 301 -3.03 11.33 1.02
CA LEU A 301 -2.18 10.41 1.79
C LEU A 301 -0.69 10.70 1.59
N ILE A 302 -0.26 10.63 0.33
CA ILE A 302 1.14 10.63 -0.05
C ILE A 302 1.31 11.24 -1.45
N THR A 303 2.50 11.72 -1.76
CA THR A 303 2.82 12.19 -3.11
C THR A 303 3.00 11.00 -4.06
N TYR A 304 2.76 11.21 -5.35
CA TYR A 304 2.90 10.16 -6.35
C TYR A 304 4.30 9.54 -6.38
N GLU A 305 5.36 10.35 -6.21
CA GLU A 305 6.75 9.87 -6.15
C GLU A 305 6.98 8.90 -4.97
N THR A 306 6.40 9.19 -3.80
CA THR A 306 6.52 8.33 -2.62
C THR A 306 5.68 7.07 -2.75
N LEU A 307 4.53 7.14 -3.43
CA LEU A 307 3.75 5.95 -3.79
C LEU A 307 4.58 5.00 -4.66
N VAL A 308 5.18 5.50 -5.74
CA VAL A 308 6.00 4.66 -6.63
C VAL A 308 7.19 4.06 -5.89
N PHE A 309 7.85 4.83 -5.02
CA PHE A 309 8.90 4.31 -4.14
C PHE A 309 8.41 3.10 -3.32
N TYR A 310 7.28 3.23 -2.62
CA TYR A 310 6.71 2.15 -1.83
C TYR A 310 6.28 0.96 -2.68
N THR A 311 5.72 1.21 -3.86
CA THR A 311 5.31 0.16 -4.81
C THR A 311 6.52 -0.67 -5.26
N VAL A 312 7.62 -0.02 -5.67
CA VAL A 312 8.84 -0.72 -6.09
C VAL A 312 9.44 -1.48 -4.92
N VAL A 313 9.54 -0.86 -3.74
CA VAL A 313 10.04 -1.52 -2.52
C VAL A 313 9.26 -2.79 -2.20
N ALA A 314 7.93 -2.74 -2.24
CA ALA A 314 7.08 -3.91 -2.00
C ALA A 314 7.21 -4.96 -3.11
N ALA A 315 7.17 -4.53 -4.38
CA ALA A 315 7.23 -5.42 -5.53
C ALA A 315 8.59 -6.13 -5.67
N MET A 316 9.68 -5.53 -5.17
CA MET A 316 11.01 -6.14 -5.13
C MET A 316 11.08 -7.43 -4.30
N LEU A 317 10.11 -7.70 -3.43
CA LEU A 317 10.00 -8.99 -2.73
C LEU A 317 9.25 -10.07 -3.53
N GLY A 318 8.57 -9.70 -4.62
CA GLY A 318 7.83 -10.61 -5.49
C GLY A 318 8.72 -11.49 -6.38
N ASN A 319 8.13 -12.34 -7.21
CA ASN A 319 8.88 -13.22 -8.12
C ASN A 319 9.55 -12.43 -9.26
N ARG A 320 10.66 -12.93 -9.82
CA ARG A 320 11.39 -12.25 -10.91
C ARG A 320 10.53 -12.02 -12.15
N ASN A 321 9.69 -12.99 -12.52
CA ASN A 321 8.82 -12.89 -13.68
C ASN A 321 7.76 -11.80 -13.48
N GLU A 322 7.10 -11.80 -12.32
CA GLU A 322 6.11 -10.79 -11.96
C GLU A 322 6.72 -9.39 -11.90
N LEU A 323 7.95 -9.27 -11.37
CA LEU A 323 8.69 -8.01 -11.31
C LEU A 323 8.98 -7.44 -12.71
N ARG A 324 9.37 -8.31 -13.65
CA ARG A 324 9.63 -7.90 -15.04
C ARG A 324 8.38 -7.31 -15.67
N ASP A 325 7.28 -8.06 -15.60
CA ASP A 325 6.06 -7.71 -16.34
C ASP A 325 5.34 -6.52 -15.71
N LYS A 326 5.28 -6.45 -14.37
CA LYS A 326 4.50 -5.43 -13.66
C LYS A 326 5.27 -4.16 -13.32
N VAL A 327 6.60 -4.23 -13.14
CA VAL A 327 7.41 -3.09 -12.67
C VAL A 327 8.36 -2.60 -13.75
N VAL A 328 9.24 -3.47 -14.24
CA VAL A 328 10.30 -3.07 -15.20
C VAL A 328 9.71 -2.62 -16.54
N ASN A 329 8.69 -3.31 -17.02
CA ASN A 329 8.04 -3.00 -18.29
C ASN A 329 6.92 -1.95 -18.17
N SER A 330 6.51 -1.56 -16.95
CA SER A 330 5.44 -0.58 -16.76
C SER A 330 5.92 0.82 -17.11
N ALA A 331 5.16 1.52 -17.97
CA ALA A 331 5.56 2.82 -18.49
C ALA A 331 5.56 3.91 -17.41
N GLU A 332 4.53 3.93 -16.55
CA GLU A 332 4.33 4.93 -15.50
C GLU A 332 5.43 4.87 -14.44
N ILE A 333 5.73 3.65 -13.98
CA ILE A 333 6.82 3.40 -13.03
C ILE A 333 8.14 3.84 -13.65
N ARG A 334 8.40 3.46 -14.91
CA ARG A 334 9.64 3.81 -15.60
C ARG A 334 9.84 5.33 -15.75
N GLU A 335 8.77 6.08 -15.97
CA GLU A 335 8.83 7.55 -16.03
C GLU A 335 9.27 8.15 -14.70
N GLN A 336 8.67 7.71 -13.60
CA GLN A 336 9.04 8.17 -12.25
C GLN A 336 10.42 7.66 -11.80
N LEU A 337 10.90 6.55 -12.34
CA LEU A 337 12.25 6.06 -12.07
C LEU A 337 13.36 6.97 -12.64
N TYR A 338 13.04 7.89 -13.56
CA TYR A 338 14.03 8.87 -14.02
C TYR A 338 14.29 9.98 -12.99
N SER A 339 13.29 10.36 -12.19
CA SER A 339 13.48 11.34 -11.11
C SER A 339 14.23 10.73 -9.92
N GLN A 340 14.02 9.43 -9.64
CA GLN A 340 14.67 8.70 -8.56
C GLN A 340 15.74 7.71 -9.07
N GLN A 341 16.95 8.22 -9.32
CA GLN A 341 18.06 7.42 -9.86
C GLN A 341 18.48 6.28 -8.93
N ASP A 342 18.46 6.48 -7.61
CA ASP A 342 18.84 5.46 -6.62
C ASP A 342 17.93 4.23 -6.70
N LEU A 343 16.62 4.48 -6.79
CA LEU A 343 15.61 3.41 -6.88
C LEU A 343 15.72 2.65 -8.20
N ARG A 344 16.00 3.37 -9.30
CA ARG A 344 16.24 2.77 -10.61
C ARG A 344 17.47 1.85 -10.56
N ARG A 345 18.60 2.32 -10.03
CA ARG A 345 19.82 1.50 -9.90
C ARG A 345 19.57 0.27 -9.03
N TYR A 346 18.82 0.41 -7.94
CA TYR A 346 18.42 -0.69 -7.07
C TYR A 346 17.55 -1.74 -7.78
N LEU A 347 16.54 -1.33 -8.55
CA LEU A 347 15.67 -2.24 -9.30
C LEU A 347 16.45 -2.98 -10.40
N HIS A 348 17.24 -2.26 -11.19
CA HIS A 348 17.97 -2.81 -12.32
C HIS A 348 19.11 -3.73 -11.88
N SER A 349 19.87 -3.40 -10.83
CA SER A 349 20.97 -4.23 -10.33
C SER A 349 20.50 -5.64 -9.96
N LEU A 350 19.37 -5.79 -9.26
CA LEU A 350 18.82 -7.12 -8.95
C LEU A 350 18.33 -7.86 -10.19
N TYR A 351 17.72 -7.15 -11.15
CA TYR A 351 17.16 -7.75 -12.35
C TYR A 351 18.24 -8.22 -13.35
N GLU A 352 19.30 -7.43 -13.49
CA GLU A 352 20.47 -7.68 -14.36
C GLU A 352 21.49 -8.63 -13.71
N CYS A 353 21.28 -9.00 -12.45
CA CYS A 353 22.15 -9.85 -11.63
C CYS A 353 23.52 -9.21 -11.31
N ASP A 354 23.61 -7.88 -11.22
CA ASP A 354 24.76 -7.17 -10.66
C ASP A 354 24.63 -7.08 -9.13
N TYR A 355 25.19 -8.06 -8.43
CA TYR A 355 25.03 -8.19 -6.98
C TYR A 355 25.90 -7.22 -6.16
N ALA A 356 27.09 -6.87 -6.66
CA ALA A 356 27.95 -5.89 -6.01
C ALA A 356 27.31 -4.49 -6.02
N GLY A 357 26.78 -4.07 -7.18
CA GLY A 357 26.00 -2.85 -7.29
C GLY A 357 24.74 -2.87 -6.41
N PHE A 358 24.06 -4.01 -6.34
CA PHE A 358 22.87 -4.19 -5.50
C PHE A 358 23.13 -3.95 -4.01
N PHE A 359 24.23 -4.45 -3.44
CA PHE A 359 24.56 -4.25 -2.02
C PHE A 359 24.87 -2.78 -1.69
N SER A 360 25.54 -2.07 -2.58
CA SER A 360 25.74 -0.62 -2.40
C SER A 360 24.41 0.13 -2.37
N CYS A 361 23.52 -0.15 -3.33
CA CYS A 361 22.20 0.51 -3.39
C CYS A 361 21.29 0.11 -2.22
N LEU A 362 21.40 -1.13 -1.73
CA LEU A 362 20.64 -1.60 -0.58
C LEU A 362 21.04 -0.85 0.70
N ALA A 363 22.33 -0.54 0.88
CA ALA A 363 22.81 0.27 2.00
C ALA A 363 22.25 1.70 1.94
N ASP A 364 22.27 2.33 0.76
CA ASP A 364 21.67 3.66 0.57
C ASP A 364 20.17 3.65 0.86
N LEU A 365 19.46 2.63 0.36
CA LEU A 365 18.03 2.45 0.58
C LEU A 365 17.69 2.21 2.05
N GLU A 366 18.52 1.45 2.79
CA GLU A 366 18.36 1.21 4.22
C GLU A 366 18.35 2.52 5.00
N THR A 367 19.24 3.47 4.67
CA THR A 367 19.26 4.79 5.32
C THR A 367 17.95 5.54 5.08
N ARG A 368 17.42 5.51 3.86
CA ARG A 368 16.13 6.15 3.53
C ARG A 368 14.97 5.51 4.30
N MET A 369 14.88 4.18 4.30
CA MET A 369 13.82 3.44 5.01
C MET A 369 13.84 3.65 6.52
N LYS A 370 15.02 3.84 7.10
CA LYS A 370 15.19 4.10 8.53
C LYS A 370 14.56 5.42 8.97
N PHE A 371 14.56 6.42 8.08
CA PHE A 371 13.99 7.73 8.36
C PHE A 371 12.51 7.82 7.98
N ASP A 372 11.96 6.87 7.22
CA ASP A 372 10.53 6.83 6.89
C ASP A 372 9.70 6.24 8.05
N ARG A 373 8.66 6.97 8.49
CA ARG A 373 7.83 6.58 9.64
C ARG A 373 7.18 5.19 9.53
N ILE A 374 6.78 4.77 8.33
CA ILE A 374 6.08 3.49 8.12
C ILE A 374 7.06 2.32 8.02
N LEU A 375 8.21 2.52 7.39
CA LEU A 375 9.18 1.46 7.12
C LEU A 375 10.21 1.31 8.24
N ALA A 376 10.42 2.33 9.09
CA ALA A 376 11.41 2.32 10.15
C ALA A 376 11.27 1.20 11.21
N PRO A 377 10.07 0.67 11.53
CA PRO A 377 9.99 -0.52 12.37
C PRO A 377 10.44 -1.80 11.66
N HIS A 378 10.41 -1.82 10.33
CA HIS A 378 10.51 -3.02 9.50
C HIS A 378 11.73 -3.07 8.58
N TYR A 379 12.59 -2.03 8.55
CA TYR A 379 13.73 -1.97 7.63
C TYR A 379 14.71 -3.14 7.81
N THR A 380 15.00 -3.56 9.05
CA THR A 380 15.90 -4.69 9.32
C THR A 380 15.39 -5.99 8.71
N HIS A 381 14.09 -6.23 8.81
CA HIS A 381 13.42 -7.36 8.21
C HIS A 381 13.45 -7.27 6.68
N TYR A 382 13.21 -6.08 6.12
CA TYR A 382 13.29 -5.86 4.67
C TYR A 382 14.70 -6.15 4.12
N CYS A 383 15.75 -5.57 4.70
CA CYS A 383 17.15 -5.80 4.29
C CYS A 383 17.54 -7.28 4.41
N ARG A 384 17.09 -7.97 5.47
CA ARG A 384 17.31 -9.41 5.63
C ARG A 384 16.65 -10.23 4.52
N MET A 385 15.39 -9.92 4.19
CA MET A 385 14.65 -10.62 3.14
C MET A 385 15.25 -10.37 1.75
N MET A 386 15.70 -9.15 1.47
CA MET A 386 16.33 -8.81 0.19
C MET A 386 17.68 -9.49 0.01
N ARG A 387 18.52 -9.57 1.05
CA ARG A 387 19.76 -10.36 1.03
C ARG A 387 19.49 -11.84 0.75
N ALA A 388 18.56 -12.46 1.48
CA ALA A 388 18.18 -13.85 1.26
C ALA A 388 17.71 -14.09 -0.18
N LYS A 389 16.92 -13.17 -0.74
CA LYS A 389 16.45 -13.26 -2.13
C LYS A 389 17.59 -13.16 -3.14
N ALA A 390 18.53 -12.24 -2.96
CA ALA A 390 19.69 -12.11 -3.86
C ALA A 390 20.55 -13.40 -3.84
N TYR A 391 20.79 -13.97 -2.66
CA TYR A 391 21.49 -15.24 -2.53
C TYR A 391 20.71 -16.40 -3.17
N GLN A 392 19.41 -16.48 -2.94
CA GLN A 392 18.57 -17.51 -3.54
C GLN A 392 18.56 -17.40 -5.08
N GLN A 393 18.56 -16.18 -5.63
CA GLN A 393 18.61 -15.95 -7.07
C GLN A 393 19.90 -16.50 -7.68
N LEU A 394 21.07 -16.19 -7.09
CA LEU A 394 22.34 -16.75 -7.57
C LEU A 394 22.37 -18.28 -7.42
N LEU A 395 22.04 -18.80 -6.23
CA LEU A 395 22.07 -20.23 -5.93
C LEU A 395 21.09 -21.05 -6.78
N SER A 396 19.97 -20.47 -7.21
CA SER A 396 18.99 -21.18 -8.06
C SER A 396 19.54 -21.58 -9.43
N SER A 397 20.57 -20.88 -9.92
CA SER A 397 21.14 -21.10 -11.25
C SER A 397 22.27 -22.15 -11.25
N TYR A 398 22.83 -22.47 -10.09
CA TYR A 398 23.99 -23.35 -9.95
C TYR A 398 23.70 -24.51 -8.99
N ARG A 399 24.19 -25.72 -9.34
CA ARG A 399 24.13 -26.88 -8.44
C ARG A 399 25.19 -26.81 -7.34
N SER A 400 26.38 -26.34 -7.69
CA SER A 400 27.50 -26.13 -6.77
C SER A 400 28.22 -24.83 -7.14
N LEU A 401 28.74 -24.14 -6.13
CA LEU A 401 29.39 -22.84 -6.26
C LEU A 401 30.56 -22.74 -5.29
N THR A 402 31.69 -22.15 -5.67
CA THR A 402 32.77 -21.87 -4.73
C THR A 402 32.47 -20.61 -3.90
N LEU A 403 32.84 -20.61 -2.62
CA LEU A 403 32.66 -19.45 -1.72
C LEU A 403 33.44 -18.22 -2.22
N SER A 404 34.60 -18.42 -2.84
CA SER A 404 35.41 -17.33 -3.40
C SER A 404 34.68 -16.61 -4.54
N TYR A 405 34.11 -17.36 -5.48
CA TYR A 405 33.34 -16.79 -6.58
C TYR A 405 32.09 -16.05 -6.06
N MET A 406 31.41 -16.62 -5.07
CA MET A 406 30.28 -15.94 -4.43
C MET A 406 30.71 -14.64 -3.77
N GLY A 407 31.85 -14.63 -3.06
CA GLY A 407 32.42 -13.42 -2.48
C GLY A 407 32.70 -12.35 -3.53
N GLU A 408 33.37 -12.71 -4.63
CA GLU A 408 33.67 -11.80 -5.74
C GLU A 408 32.40 -11.23 -6.40
N ALA A 409 31.40 -12.06 -6.67
CA ALA A 409 30.15 -11.65 -7.31
C ALA A 409 29.36 -10.63 -6.46
N PHE A 410 29.36 -10.80 -5.14
CA PHE A 410 28.70 -9.90 -4.19
C PHE A 410 29.60 -8.74 -3.72
N GLY A 411 30.89 -8.74 -4.08
CA GLY A 411 31.87 -7.74 -3.62
C GLY A 411 32.20 -7.82 -2.13
N VAL A 412 32.12 -9.02 -1.53
CA VAL A 412 32.34 -9.25 -0.09
C VAL A 412 33.39 -10.33 0.16
N SER A 413 33.98 -10.33 1.36
CA SER A 413 34.94 -11.36 1.75
C SER A 413 34.28 -12.75 1.86
N PRO A 414 35.00 -13.84 1.54
CA PRO A 414 34.47 -15.19 1.66
C PRO A 414 34.15 -15.56 3.12
N GLN A 415 34.85 -14.98 4.10
CA GLN A 415 34.56 -15.16 5.53
C GLN A 415 33.24 -14.50 5.94
N PHE A 416 32.90 -13.36 5.33
CA PHE A 416 31.61 -12.71 5.54
C PHE A 416 30.48 -13.56 4.93
N MET A 417 30.68 -14.06 3.72
CA MET A 417 29.69 -14.90 3.03
C MET A 417 29.36 -16.17 3.81
N ASP A 418 30.38 -16.85 4.35
CA ASP A 418 30.21 -18.04 5.16
C ASP A 418 29.35 -17.77 6.42
N LYS A 419 29.59 -16.67 7.13
CA LYS A 419 28.77 -16.25 8.28
C LYS A 419 27.32 -15.93 7.89
N GLU A 420 27.12 -15.21 6.79
CA GLU A 420 25.78 -14.85 6.30
C GLU A 420 24.99 -16.08 5.87
N LEU A 421 25.58 -16.95 5.05
CA LEU A 421 24.92 -18.17 4.59
C LEU A 421 24.60 -19.10 5.77
N HIS A 422 25.49 -19.24 6.74
CA HIS A 422 25.22 -20.00 7.96
C HIS A 422 23.95 -19.49 8.68
N TYR A 423 23.79 -18.17 8.80
CA TYR A 423 22.60 -17.56 9.38
C TYR A 423 21.32 -17.83 8.56
N PHE A 424 21.39 -17.73 7.23
CA PHE A 424 20.23 -17.95 6.37
C PHE A 424 19.82 -19.43 6.23
N ILE A 425 20.79 -20.35 6.32
CA ILE A 425 20.55 -21.79 6.33
C ILE A 425 19.93 -22.22 7.67
N SER A 426 20.50 -21.76 8.79
CA SER A 426 19.97 -22.07 10.13
C SER A 426 18.55 -21.51 10.34
N SER A 427 18.24 -20.35 9.77
CA SER A 427 16.88 -19.80 9.76
C SER A 427 15.94 -20.44 8.73
N GLY A 428 16.44 -21.34 7.88
CA GLY A 428 15.63 -22.09 6.91
C GLY A 428 15.17 -21.27 5.70
N HIS A 429 15.74 -20.09 5.46
CA HIS A 429 15.43 -19.27 4.28
C HIS A 429 16.17 -19.73 3.02
N LEU A 430 17.35 -20.34 3.17
CA LEU A 430 18.14 -20.90 2.06
C LEU A 430 18.23 -22.42 2.19
N THR A 431 18.00 -23.13 1.09
CA THR A 431 18.06 -24.60 1.01
C THR A 431 19.40 -25.07 0.41
N CYS A 432 20.50 -24.61 0.98
CA CYS A 432 21.85 -25.00 0.59
C CYS A 432 22.62 -25.63 1.76
N LYS A 433 23.69 -26.35 1.43
CA LYS A 433 24.67 -26.91 2.37
C LYS A 433 26.03 -26.30 2.06
N ILE A 434 26.81 -26.00 3.10
CA ILE A 434 28.15 -25.44 2.97
C ILE A 434 29.15 -26.52 3.36
N ASP A 435 30.10 -26.82 2.47
CA ASP A 435 31.31 -27.56 2.79
C ASP A 435 32.46 -26.57 2.96
N ARG A 436 32.84 -26.34 4.23
CA ARG A 436 33.92 -25.41 4.58
C ARG A 436 35.30 -25.92 4.17
N VAL A 437 35.52 -27.24 4.17
CA VAL A 437 36.84 -27.83 3.88
C VAL A 437 37.16 -27.66 2.40
N ARG A 438 36.16 -27.93 1.54
CA ARG A 438 36.29 -27.73 0.09
C ARG A 438 36.03 -26.30 -0.35
N GLY A 439 35.42 -25.47 0.51
CA GLY A 439 35.03 -24.11 0.18
C GLY A 439 33.90 -24.04 -0.87
N VAL A 440 33.01 -25.04 -0.87
CA VAL A 440 31.94 -25.18 -1.87
C VAL A 440 30.57 -25.13 -1.19
N VAL A 441 29.64 -24.42 -1.82
CA VAL A 441 28.22 -24.38 -1.47
C VAL A 441 27.47 -25.29 -2.44
N GLU A 442 26.78 -26.28 -1.91
CA GLU A 442 25.94 -27.21 -2.67
C GLU A 442 24.47 -26.85 -2.47
N THR A 443 23.73 -26.74 -3.56
CA THR A 443 22.30 -26.43 -3.52
C THR A 443 21.51 -27.74 -3.54
N ASN A 444 20.58 -27.89 -2.59
CA ASN A 444 19.64 -29.01 -2.62
C ASN A 444 18.36 -28.54 -3.29
N GLN A 445 18.02 -29.15 -4.41
CA GLN A 445 16.70 -28.97 -5.01
C GLN A 445 15.69 -29.73 -4.16
N VAL A 446 14.94 -29.00 -3.35
CA VAL A 446 13.90 -29.58 -2.51
C VAL A 446 12.65 -29.79 -3.35
N ASN A 447 12.10 -31.01 -3.33
CA ASN A 447 10.86 -31.32 -4.04
C ASN A 447 9.70 -30.46 -3.52
N SER A 448 8.90 -29.89 -4.44
CA SER A 448 7.72 -29.06 -4.11
C SER A 448 6.77 -29.74 -3.12
N ARG A 449 6.55 -31.06 -3.26
CA ARG A 449 5.72 -31.85 -2.33
C ARG A 449 6.23 -31.82 -0.89
N ASN A 450 7.54 -31.87 -0.68
CA ASN A 450 8.12 -31.85 0.67
C ASN A 450 7.94 -30.47 1.31
N VAL A 451 8.07 -29.40 0.52
CA VAL A 451 7.83 -28.02 0.98
C VAL A 451 6.35 -27.83 1.37
N GLN A 452 5.43 -28.31 0.53
CA GLN A 452 3.98 -28.25 0.82
C GLN A 452 3.61 -29.09 2.05
N TYR A 453 4.18 -30.30 2.18
CA TYR A 453 3.96 -31.16 3.33
C TYR A 453 4.43 -30.51 4.64
N ALA A 454 5.64 -29.93 4.65
CA ALA A 454 6.17 -29.21 5.81
C ALA A 454 5.36 -27.93 6.13
N ALA A 455 4.80 -27.26 5.12
CA ALA A 455 3.89 -26.14 5.34
C ALA A 455 2.57 -26.60 5.98
N LEU A 456 1.97 -27.69 5.47
CA LEU A 456 0.73 -28.25 5.99
C LEU A 456 0.85 -28.65 7.47
N ILE A 457 1.96 -29.27 7.87
CA ILE A 457 2.22 -29.61 9.28
C ILE A 457 2.26 -28.34 10.13
N ARG A 458 3.03 -27.32 9.71
CA ARG A 458 3.14 -26.07 10.47
C ARG A 458 1.79 -25.37 10.63
N ASP A 459 1.02 -25.26 9.55
CA ASP A 459 -0.30 -24.63 9.58
C ASP A 459 -1.30 -25.45 10.41
N GLY A 460 -1.23 -26.78 10.30
CA GLY A 460 -2.00 -27.73 11.11
C GLY A 460 -1.73 -27.56 12.61
N ASP A 461 -0.46 -27.47 13.02
CA ASP A 461 -0.08 -27.25 14.41
C ASP A 461 -0.59 -25.91 14.95
N VAL A 462 -0.51 -24.84 14.15
CA VAL A 462 -1.05 -23.53 14.55
C VAL A 462 -2.57 -23.60 14.76
N LEU A 463 -3.29 -24.29 13.87
CA LEU A 463 -4.73 -24.48 13.98
C LEU A 463 -5.11 -25.31 15.22
N LEU A 464 -4.45 -26.46 15.42
CA LEU A 464 -4.68 -27.33 16.57
C LEU A 464 -4.43 -26.58 17.89
N ASN A 465 -3.35 -25.80 17.97
CA ASN A 465 -3.06 -24.97 19.13
C ASN A 465 -4.15 -23.92 19.40
N ARG A 466 -4.73 -23.30 18.35
CA ARG A 466 -5.86 -22.36 18.52
C ARG A 466 -7.11 -23.09 19.01
N ILE A 467 -7.44 -24.24 18.42
CA ILE A 467 -8.60 -25.06 18.82
C ILE A 467 -8.46 -25.47 20.29
N GLN A 468 -7.28 -25.92 20.70
CA GLN A 468 -7.02 -26.31 22.09
C GLN A 468 -7.12 -25.14 23.07
N LYS A 469 -6.68 -23.93 22.69
CA LYS A 469 -6.88 -22.73 23.51
C LYS A 469 -8.35 -22.36 23.63
N LEU A 470 -9.10 -22.43 22.53
CA LEU A 470 -10.54 -22.16 22.51
C LEU A 470 -11.34 -23.14 23.37
N SER A 471 -11.02 -24.44 23.30
CA SER A 471 -11.70 -25.46 24.11
C SER A 471 -11.44 -25.26 25.60
N ARG A 472 -10.20 -25.00 26.01
CA ARG A 472 -9.84 -24.66 27.39
C ARG A 472 -10.56 -23.40 27.90
N ASN A 473 -10.65 -22.36 27.07
CA ASN A 473 -11.34 -21.11 27.44
C ASN A 473 -12.86 -21.28 27.57
N ARG A 474 -13.50 -22.11 26.74
CA ARG A 474 -14.92 -22.45 26.95
C ARG A 474 -15.13 -23.21 28.24
N ILE A 475 -14.28 -24.20 28.52
CA ILE A 475 -14.37 -25.01 29.74
C ILE A 475 -14.13 -24.14 30.99
N SER A 476 -13.17 -23.21 30.95
CA SER A 476 -12.93 -22.29 32.08
C SER A 476 -14.09 -21.32 32.28
N LYS A 477 -14.68 -20.79 31.21
CA LYS A 477 -15.87 -19.92 31.28
C LYS A 477 -17.07 -20.68 31.87
N LEU A 478 -17.32 -21.91 31.42
CA LEU A 478 -18.37 -22.77 31.96
C LEU A 478 -18.17 -23.07 33.45
N LYS A 479 -16.95 -23.40 33.86
CA LYS A 479 -16.59 -23.62 35.28
C LYS A 479 -16.78 -22.36 36.12
N SER A 480 -16.43 -21.18 35.60
CA SER A 480 -16.62 -19.90 36.30
C SER A 480 -18.10 -19.56 36.48
N THR A 481 -18.93 -19.77 35.46
CA THR A 481 -20.38 -19.57 35.55
C THR A 481 -21.03 -20.55 36.52
N ILE A 482 -20.62 -21.83 36.52
CA ILE A 482 -21.12 -22.82 37.48
C ILE A 482 -20.72 -22.45 38.91
N LYS A 483 -19.48 -21.97 39.12
CA LYS A 483 -19.00 -21.53 40.44
C LYS A 483 -19.76 -20.30 40.95
N ILE A 484 -20.06 -19.33 40.08
CA ILE A 484 -20.89 -18.16 40.43
C ILE A 484 -22.32 -18.60 40.78
N LEU A 485 -22.88 -19.54 40.01
CA LEU A 485 -24.24 -20.04 40.23
C LEU A 485 -24.36 -20.82 41.54
N LEU A 486 -23.33 -21.61 41.89
CA LEU A 486 -23.22 -22.28 43.20
C LEU A 486 -23.15 -21.26 44.36
N VAL A 487 -22.32 -20.23 44.25
CA VAL A 487 -22.22 -19.17 45.27
C VAL A 487 -23.51 -18.36 45.38
N TRP A 488 -24.22 -18.13 44.28
CA TRP A 488 -25.52 -17.45 44.28
C TRP A 488 -26.61 -18.30 44.94
N MET A 489 -26.59 -19.63 44.74
CA MET A 489 -27.47 -20.57 45.44
C MET A 489 -27.18 -20.61 46.95
N ASP A 490 -25.92 -20.51 47.36
CA ASP A 490 -25.54 -20.47 48.79
C ASP A 490 -25.96 -19.15 49.48
N LEU A 491 -25.99 -18.02 48.76
CA LEU A 491 -26.37 -16.71 49.31
C LEU A 491 -27.88 -16.47 49.38
N HIS A 492 -28.68 -17.15 48.54
CA HIS A 492 -30.15 -17.06 48.55
C HIS A 492 -30.85 -18.29 49.13
N GLY A 493 -30.11 -19.34 49.47
CA GLY A 493 -30.61 -20.60 50.03
C GLY A 493 -30.79 -20.56 51.54
N GLY A 494 -31.76 -19.78 52.03
CA GLY A 494 -32.32 -19.99 53.36
C GLY A 494 -33.07 -21.32 53.41
N GLY A 495 -32.41 -22.36 53.94
CA GLY A 495 -33.01 -23.55 54.54
C GLY A 495 -34.06 -24.30 53.72
N THR A 496 -33.64 -25.26 52.90
CA THR A 496 -34.26 -26.60 52.83
C THR A 496 -33.36 -27.52 52.02
N ALA A 497 -33.01 -28.65 52.63
CA ALA A 497 -32.15 -29.67 52.04
C ALA A 497 -32.78 -30.27 50.77
N VAL A 498 -32.30 -29.86 49.60
CA VAL A 498 -32.52 -30.61 48.35
C VAL A 498 -31.21 -31.30 48.00
N ARG A 499 -31.24 -32.63 48.15
CA ARG A 499 -30.18 -33.58 47.88
C ARG A 499 -29.87 -33.55 46.37
N LEU A 500 -28.90 -32.71 45.96
CA LEU A 500 -28.32 -32.76 44.62
C LEU A 500 -27.49 -34.05 44.50
N GLN A 501 -28.03 -35.04 43.78
CA GLN A 501 -27.24 -36.15 43.27
C GLN A 501 -26.04 -35.58 42.50
N CYS A 502 -24.84 -35.90 42.98
CA CYS A 502 -23.59 -35.65 42.30
C CYS A 502 -23.65 -36.16 40.85
N PHE A 503 -23.85 -35.26 39.89
CA PHE A 503 -23.45 -35.52 38.51
C PHE A 503 -21.92 -35.50 38.46
N SER A 504 -21.34 -36.67 38.70
CA SER A 504 -19.93 -36.93 38.48
C SER A 504 -19.64 -36.82 36.98
N PHE A 505 -19.16 -35.66 36.53
CA PHE A 505 -18.49 -35.55 35.24
C PHE A 505 -17.13 -36.27 35.33
N TYR A 506 -17.13 -37.58 35.11
CA TYR A 506 -15.92 -38.35 34.87
C TYR A 506 -15.32 -37.91 33.53
N THR A 507 -14.23 -37.15 33.57
CA THR A 507 -13.36 -36.97 32.41
C THR A 507 -12.56 -38.25 32.20
N GLY A 508 -13.12 -39.19 31.45
CA GLY A 508 -12.43 -40.39 31.00
C GLY A 508 -11.56 -40.08 29.79
N THR A 509 -10.27 -39.84 30.02
CA THR A 509 -9.22 -40.03 29.01
C THR A 509 -8.49 -41.33 29.34
N HIS A 510 -8.80 -42.42 28.64
CA HIS A 510 -7.86 -43.50 28.36
C HIS A 510 -8.36 -44.32 27.16
N GLU A 511 -7.55 -44.26 26.11
CA GLU A 511 -7.10 -45.34 25.24
C GLU A 511 -8.01 -46.52 24.83
N SER A 512 -7.80 -46.89 23.56
CA SER A 512 -7.87 -48.22 22.96
C SER A 512 -9.19 -48.65 22.30
N CYS A 513 -9.03 -48.96 21.00
CA CYS A 513 -9.85 -49.82 20.15
C CYS A 513 -10.73 -50.80 20.93
N PHE A 514 -12.02 -50.84 20.64
CA PHE A 514 -12.73 -52.11 20.39
C PHE A 514 -14.01 -51.84 19.60
N THR A 515 -14.05 -52.38 18.39
CA THR A 515 -15.21 -52.54 17.52
C THR A 515 -16.30 -53.36 18.21
N TRP A 516 -17.54 -52.87 18.27
CA TRP A 516 -18.73 -53.74 18.35
C TRP A 516 -19.91 -53.14 17.57
N TYR A 517 -20.48 -53.99 16.71
CA TYR A 517 -21.64 -53.80 15.86
C TYR A 517 -22.89 -53.39 16.66
N TYR A 518 -23.69 -52.47 16.11
CA TYR A 518 -25.07 -52.22 16.55
C TYR A 518 -26.04 -52.67 15.46
N SER A 519 -26.78 -53.74 15.72
CA SER A 519 -27.99 -54.11 14.98
C SER A 519 -29.20 -53.49 15.68
N HIS A 520 -29.97 -52.71 14.92
CA HIS A 520 -31.22 -52.06 15.31
C HIS A 520 -32.31 -53.07 15.73
N SER A 521 -33.09 -52.72 16.74
CA SER A 521 -34.52 -53.07 16.86
C SER A 521 -35.23 -52.06 17.76
N PHE A 522 -36.28 -51.46 17.22
CA PHE A 522 -37.09 -50.37 17.76
C PHE A 522 -38.38 -50.94 18.37
N SER A 523 -38.77 -50.52 19.58
CA SER A 523 -40.15 -50.38 20.08
C SER A 523 -40.05 -49.78 21.50
N GLY A 524 -40.74 -48.73 21.95
CA GLY A 524 -42.02 -48.13 21.59
C GLY A 524 -42.86 -48.01 22.88
N ALA A 525 -43.32 -46.80 23.21
CA ALA A 525 -44.23 -46.42 24.33
C ALA A 525 -43.64 -46.55 25.76
N ASP A 526 -43.80 -45.62 26.71
CA ASP A 526 -44.67 -44.44 26.90
C ASP A 526 -43.87 -43.25 27.49
#